data_AF-A0A960SFD7-F1
#
_entry.id   AF-A0A960SFD7-F1
#
_cell.length_a   1.000
_cell.length_b   1.000
_cell.length_c   1.000
_cell.angle_alpha   90.00
_cell.angle_beta   90.00
_cell.angle_gamma   90.00
#
_symmetry.space_group_name_H-M   'P 1'
#
loop_
_entity.id
_entity.type
_entity.pdbx_description
1 polymer ?
#
loop_
_entity_poly.entity_id
_entity_poly.type
_entity_poly.pdbx_seq_one_letter_code
_entity_poly.pdbx_strand_id
1 'polypeptide(L)'
;MKPITKMKTTKALKTLRVGILVFFLTGLGMLTSNVLAQESSNEEKKGDFIRGATLWANACVRCHNMRDPNELTDKQWIPVVSHMRLRAGLTGQDARDILAFLQQSNVSKDEK
;
A
#
# COMPACT_ATOMS: atom_id res chain seq x y z
N MET A 1 48.19 -62.87 -22.45
CA MET A 1 46.83 -62.34 -22.15
C MET A 1 46.91 -61.49 -20.88
N LYS A 2 46.58 -60.19 -20.94
CA LYS A 2 46.63 -59.27 -19.78
C LYS A 2 45.22 -59.10 -19.18
N PRO A 3 45.07 -58.99 -17.85
CA PRO A 3 43.75 -58.91 -17.21
C PRO A 3 43.17 -57.49 -17.30
N ILE A 4 41.87 -57.41 -17.58
CA ILE A 4 41.08 -56.18 -17.57
C ILE A 4 40.82 -55.78 -16.11
N THR A 5 41.35 -54.64 -15.69
CA THR A 5 41.18 -54.11 -14.33
C THR A 5 39.82 -53.39 -14.21
N LYS A 6 38.97 -53.82 -13.29
CA LYS A 6 37.69 -53.15 -12.99
C LYS A 6 37.94 -51.81 -12.30
N MET A 7 37.40 -50.74 -12.87
CA MET A 7 37.38 -49.39 -12.31
C MET A 7 36.45 -49.36 -11.08
N LYS A 8 37.02 -49.10 -9.90
CA LYS A 8 36.27 -48.92 -8.65
C LYS A 8 35.60 -47.54 -8.68
N THR A 9 34.28 -47.50 -8.54
CA THR A 9 33.51 -46.26 -8.41
C THR A 9 33.84 -45.61 -7.07
N THR A 10 34.72 -44.60 -7.12
CA THR A 10 35.23 -43.90 -5.95
C THR A 10 34.20 -42.93 -5.37
N LYS A 11 34.32 -42.71 -4.07
CA LYS A 11 33.43 -42.03 -3.12
C LYS A 11 32.92 -40.62 -3.52
N ALA A 12 33.44 -40.03 -4.59
CA ALA A 12 33.13 -38.68 -5.06
C ALA A 12 31.66 -38.47 -5.46
N LEU A 13 30.97 -39.52 -5.93
CA LEU A 13 29.56 -39.41 -6.34
C LEU A 13 28.59 -39.31 -5.14
N LYS A 14 29.01 -39.78 -3.95
CA LYS A 14 28.17 -39.74 -2.73
C LYS A 14 28.25 -38.39 -2.01
N THR A 15 29.42 -37.75 -2.00
CA THR A 15 29.62 -36.44 -1.35
C THR A 15 28.96 -35.29 -2.13
N LEU A 16 28.86 -35.41 -3.46
CA LEU A 16 28.18 -34.42 -4.31
C LEU A 16 26.64 -34.38 -4.09
N ARG A 17 26.01 -35.52 -3.76
CA ARG A 17 24.56 -35.60 -3.51
C ARG A 17 24.13 -35.00 -2.16
N VAL A 18 24.99 -35.10 -1.14
CA VAL A 18 24.72 -34.53 0.18
C VAL A 18 24.85 -33.01 0.15
N GLY A 19 25.85 -32.46 -0.55
CA GLY A 19 26.03 -31.01 -0.67
C GLY A 19 24.86 -30.30 -1.35
N ILE A 20 24.28 -30.91 -2.39
CA ILE A 20 23.11 -30.36 -3.10
C ILE A 20 21.86 -30.39 -2.21
N LEU A 21 21.59 -31.48 -1.49
CA LEU A 21 20.44 -31.57 -0.57
C LEU A 21 20.52 -30.57 0.59
N VAL A 22 21.70 -30.34 1.15
CA VAL A 22 21.90 -29.36 2.23
C VAL A 22 21.70 -27.92 1.71
N PHE A 23 22.18 -27.60 0.50
CA PHE A 23 21.99 -26.29 -0.11
C PHE A 23 20.52 -25.97 -0.42
N PHE A 24 19.73 -26.97 -0.81
CA PHE A 24 18.29 -26.81 -1.02
C PHE A 24 17.50 -26.68 0.29
N LEU A 25 17.88 -27.38 1.37
CA LEU A 25 17.20 -27.23 2.68
C LEU A 25 17.49 -25.89 3.37
N THR A 26 18.71 -25.34 3.24
CA THR A 26 19.05 -24.04 3.85
C THR A 26 18.71 -22.85 2.94
N GLY A 27 18.82 -23.00 1.61
CA GLY A 27 18.53 -21.94 0.65
C GLY A 27 17.04 -21.64 0.50
N LEU A 28 16.17 -22.63 0.67
CA LEU A 28 14.71 -22.43 0.62
C LEU A 28 14.18 -21.68 1.86
N GLY A 29 14.87 -21.79 3.01
CA GLY A 29 14.50 -21.09 4.24
C GLY A 29 14.74 -19.58 4.21
N MET A 30 15.69 -19.08 3.41
CA MET A 30 15.96 -17.64 3.29
C MET A 30 15.01 -16.90 2.34
N LEU A 31 14.26 -17.61 1.50
CA LEU A 31 13.31 -17.00 0.56
C LEU A 31 11.92 -16.74 1.16
N THR A 32 11.58 -17.34 2.31
CA THR A 32 10.23 -17.28 2.89
C THR A 32 9.99 -16.12 3.84
N SER A 33 11.04 -15.44 4.33
CA SER A 33 10.90 -14.40 5.37
C SER A 33 10.31 -13.07 4.87
N ASN A 34 10.32 -12.80 3.56
CA ASN A 34 9.85 -11.52 3.00
C ASN A 34 8.35 -11.51 2.61
N VAL A 35 7.66 -12.65 2.66
CA VAL A 35 6.26 -12.75 2.21
C VAL A 35 5.24 -12.32 3.28
N LEU A 36 5.60 -12.33 4.57
CA LEU A 36 4.70 -11.99 5.67
C LEU A 36 4.65 -10.49 6.01
N ALA A 37 5.45 -9.65 5.36
CA ALA A 37 5.58 -8.23 5.68
C ALA A 37 4.73 -7.31 4.77
N GLN A 38 4.04 -7.85 3.76
CA GLN A 38 3.31 -7.07 2.77
C GLN A 38 1.81 -7.32 2.81
N GLU A 39 1.16 -7.01 3.93
CA GLU A 39 -0.31 -6.97 4.02
C GLU A 39 -0.85 -5.65 4.60
N SER A 40 0.02 -4.79 5.15
CA SER A 40 -0.40 -3.57 5.85
C SER A 40 -0.41 -2.28 5.00
N SER A 41 -0.01 -2.34 3.73
CA SER A 41 0.13 -1.14 2.89
C SER A 41 -1.06 -0.85 1.96
N ASN A 42 -2.05 -1.74 1.87
CA ASN A 42 -3.18 -1.61 0.93
C ASN A 42 -4.58 -1.78 1.56
N GLU A 43 -4.69 -1.63 2.89
CA GLU A 43 -5.98 -1.27 3.50
C GLU A 43 -6.28 0.17 3.11
N GLU A 44 -7.38 0.40 2.39
CA GLU A 44 -7.83 1.74 2.01
C GLU A 44 -8.14 2.55 3.29
N LYS A 45 -7.15 3.33 3.74
CA LYS A 45 -7.28 4.13 4.96
C LYS A 45 -8.47 5.09 4.85
N LYS A 46 -9.51 4.81 5.64
CA LYS A 46 -10.68 5.68 5.81
C LYS A 46 -10.28 7.12 6.15
N GLY A 47 -11.08 8.09 5.70
CA GLY A 47 -10.91 9.49 6.05
C GLY A 47 -11.16 9.77 7.54
N ASP A 48 -10.34 10.62 8.13
CA ASP A 48 -10.42 11.10 9.51
C ASP A 48 -11.00 12.51 9.57
N PHE A 49 -12.09 12.67 10.31
CA PHE A 49 -12.83 13.92 10.42
C PHE A 49 -12.01 15.06 11.04
N ILE A 50 -11.26 14.79 12.11
CA ILE A 50 -10.54 15.82 12.87
C ILE A 50 -9.32 16.30 12.09
N ARG A 51 -8.58 15.37 11.48
CA ARG A 51 -7.51 15.73 10.54
C ARG A 51 -8.07 16.48 9.33
N GLY A 52 -9.23 16.06 8.82
CA GLY A 52 -9.92 16.72 7.72
C GLY A 52 -10.25 18.18 8.00
N ALA A 53 -10.81 18.47 9.17
CA ALA A 53 -11.12 19.84 9.60
C ALA A 53 -9.85 20.72 9.63
N THR A 54 -8.77 20.18 10.19
CA THR A 54 -7.48 20.88 10.28
C THR A 54 -6.89 21.13 8.90
N LEU A 55 -6.90 20.12 8.02
CA LEU A 55 -6.39 20.24 6.67
C LEU A 55 -7.22 21.22 5.83
N TRP A 56 -8.55 21.16 5.94
CA TRP A 56 -9.44 22.07 5.25
C TRP A 56 -9.14 23.52 5.65
N ALA A 57 -9.11 23.82 6.96
CA ALA A 57 -8.82 25.16 7.50
C ALA A 57 -7.47 25.73 7.02
N ASN A 58 -6.45 24.89 6.85
CA ASN A 58 -5.10 25.34 6.50
C ASN A 58 -4.79 25.28 4.99
N ALA A 59 -5.39 24.34 4.26
CA ALA A 59 -5.07 24.10 2.84
C ALA A 59 -6.04 24.80 1.89
N CYS A 60 -7.33 24.84 2.22
CA CYS A 60 -8.36 25.28 1.27
C CYS A 60 -8.53 26.81 1.18
N VAL A 61 -7.99 27.58 2.14
CA VAL A 61 -8.00 29.07 2.10
C VAL A 61 -6.85 29.65 1.26
N ARG A 62 -5.89 28.83 0.86
CA ARG A 62 -4.61 29.29 0.29
C ARG A 62 -4.76 29.97 -1.07
N CYS A 63 -5.81 29.65 -1.82
CA CYS A 63 -5.98 30.10 -3.20
C CYS A 63 -7.29 30.86 -3.44
N HIS A 64 -8.32 30.63 -2.63
CA HIS A 64 -9.61 31.31 -2.70
C HIS A 64 -10.30 31.25 -1.34
N ASN A 65 -11.41 31.98 -1.19
CA ASN A 65 -12.22 31.90 0.02
C ASN A 65 -12.76 30.49 0.22
N MET A 66 -12.75 30.06 1.47
CA MET A 66 -13.24 28.77 1.89
C MET A 66 -14.75 28.67 1.63
N ARG A 67 -15.17 27.59 0.95
CA ARG A 67 -16.58 27.30 0.67
C ARG A 67 -17.24 26.64 1.86
N ASP A 68 -18.46 27.02 2.19
CA ASP A 68 -19.19 26.43 3.31
C ASP A 68 -19.47 24.94 3.05
N PRO A 69 -19.27 24.03 4.02
CA PRO A 69 -19.57 22.60 3.85
C PRO A 69 -21.00 22.30 3.36
N ASN A 70 -21.96 23.18 3.67
CA ASN A 70 -23.37 23.06 3.28
C ASN A 70 -23.69 23.64 1.88
N GLU A 71 -22.69 24.18 1.18
CA GLU A 71 -22.89 24.77 -0.14
C GLU A 71 -23.17 23.72 -1.23
N LEU A 72 -22.64 22.50 -1.06
CA LEU A 72 -22.77 21.38 -2.00
C LEU A 72 -23.27 20.12 -1.32
N THR A 73 -23.88 19.22 -2.09
CA THR A 73 -24.25 17.89 -1.60
C THR A 73 -23.04 16.99 -1.40
N ASP A 74 -23.21 15.91 -0.63
CA ASP A 74 -22.12 14.95 -0.35
C ASP A 74 -21.53 14.36 -1.63
N LYS A 75 -22.36 14.15 -2.65
CA LYS A 75 -21.94 13.65 -3.98
C LYS A 75 -21.18 14.69 -4.79
N GLN A 76 -21.55 15.97 -4.67
CA GLN A 76 -20.86 17.07 -5.33
C GLN A 76 -19.48 17.36 -4.72
N TRP A 77 -19.30 17.11 -3.42
CA TRP A 77 -18.00 17.25 -2.78
C TRP A 77 -16.95 16.26 -3.28
N ILE A 78 -17.34 15.07 -3.74
CA ILE A 78 -16.41 14.04 -4.24
C ILE A 78 -15.55 14.55 -5.41
N PRO A 79 -16.12 15.02 -6.55
CA PRO A 79 -15.32 15.55 -7.65
C PRO A 79 -14.60 16.86 -7.29
N VAL A 80 -15.16 17.68 -6.40
CA VAL A 80 -14.53 18.93 -5.96
C VAL A 80 -13.25 18.66 -5.18
N VAL A 81 -13.29 17.78 -4.18
CA VAL A 81 -12.11 17.40 -3.41
C VAL A 81 -11.11 16.64 -4.29
N SER A 82 -11.59 15.85 -5.25
CA SER A 82 -10.71 15.19 -6.25
C SER A 82 -9.96 16.20 -7.12
N HIS A 83 -10.64 17.26 -7.57
CA HIS A 83 -10.00 18.35 -8.30
C HIS A 83 -9.02 19.11 -7.41
N MET A 84 -9.41 19.43 -6.17
CA MET A 84 -8.57 20.15 -5.22
C MET A 84 -7.36 19.35 -4.76
N ARG A 85 -7.42 18.01 -4.76
CA ARG A 85 -6.25 17.17 -4.49
C ARG A 85 -5.10 17.52 -5.41
N LEU A 86 -5.37 17.67 -6.70
CA LEU A 86 -4.35 18.04 -7.69
C LEU A 86 -3.96 19.52 -7.58
N ARG A 87 -4.93 20.42 -7.36
CA ARG A 87 -4.68 21.87 -7.33
C ARG A 87 -3.94 22.34 -6.09
N ALA A 88 -4.23 21.76 -4.93
CA ALA A 88 -3.63 22.12 -3.65
C ALA A 88 -2.42 21.24 -3.26
N GLY A 89 -2.09 20.22 -4.09
CA GLY A 89 -0.96 19.32 -3.85
C GLY A 89 -1.19 18.37 -2.67
N LEU A 90 -2.42 17.90 -2.49
CA LEU A 90 -2.81 17.04 -1.37
C LEU A 90 -2.47 15.57 -1.65
N THR A 91 -2.09 14.83 -0.62
CA THR A 91 -1.97 13.38 -0.73
C THR A 91 -3.36 12.73 -0.90
N GLY A 92 -3.37 11.44 -1.25
CA GLY A 92 -4.63 10.69 -1.27
C GLY A 92 -5.32 10.62 0.10
N GLN A 93 -4.54 10.56 1.19
CA GLN A 93 -5.09 10.55 2.54
C GLN A 93 -5.66 11.92 2.93
N ASP A 94 -4.96 13.00 2.63
CA ASP A 94 -5.44 14.35 2.93
C ASP A 94 -6.80 14.62 2.25
N ALA A 95 -6.93 14.20 0.99
CA ALA A 95 -8.18 14.31 0.26
C ALA A 95 -9.31 13.50 0.92
N ARG A 96 -9.04 12.28 1.40
CA ARG A 96 -10.03 11.46 2.11
C ARG A 96 -10.42 12.08 3.46
N ASP A 97 -9.46 12.59 4.20
CA ASP A 97 -9.69 13.25 5.49
C ASP A 97 -10.56 14.51 5.29
N ILE A 98 -10.23 15.37 4.32
CA ILE A 98 -11.02 16.56 3.97
C ILE A 98 -12.44 16.17 3.51
N LEU A 99 -12.57 15.16 2.65
CA LEU A 99 -13.89 14.71 2.17
C LEU A 99 -14.75 14.19 3.33
N ALA A 100 -14.16 13.43 4.26
CA ALA A 100 -14.85 12.94 5.44
C ALA A 100 -15.34 14.08 6.34
N PHE A 101 -14.52 15.13 6.51
CA PHE A 101 -14.92 16.35 7.22
C PHE A 101 -16.11 17.05 6.55
N LEU A 102 -16.02 17.30 5.24
CA LEU A 102 -17.04 18.02 4.50
C LEU A 102 -18.39 17.30 4.54
N GLN A 103 -18.42 15.98 4.27
CA GLN A 103 -19.67 15.20 4.24
C GLN A 103 -20.30 14.99 5.63
N GLN A 104 -19.49 14.92 6.69
CA GLN A 104 -20.03 14.84 8.06
C GLN A 104 -20.49 16.19 8.59
N SER A 105 -19.93 17.29 8.09
CA SER A 105 -20.32 18.65 8.46
C SER A 105 -21.47 19.20 7.61
N ASN A 106 -21.90 18.46 6.59
CA ASN A 106 -22.92 18.87 5.64
C ASN A 106 -24.32 18.42 6.07
N VAL A 107 -25.30 19.33 6.02
CA VAL A 107 -26.71 19.04 6.24
C VAL A 107 -27.47 18.69 4.95
N SER A 108 -26.91 19.00 3.77
CA SER A 108 -27.53 18.83 2.46
C SER A 108 -27.10 17.51 1.77
N LYS A 109 -27.46 16.37 2.36
CA LYS A 109 -26.87 15.08 1.94
C LYS A 109 -27.31 14.59 0.56
N ASP A 110 -28.55 14.83 0.16
CA ASP A 110 -29.11 14.26 -1.06
C ASP A 110 -30.14 15.15 -1.80
N GLU A 111 -30.31 16.41 -1.39
CA GLU A 111 -31.41 17.25 -1.89
C GLU A 111 -30.94 18.64 -2.29
N LYS A 112 -30.53 18.78 -3.56
CA LYS A 112 -30.42 20.05 -4.29
C LYS A 112 -30.39 19.83 -5.79
#